data_AF-A0A525IM04-F1
#
_entry.id   AF-A0A525IM04-F1
#
_cell.length_a   1.000
_cell.length_b   1.000
_cell.length_c   1.000
_cell.angle_alpha   90.00
_cell.angle_beta   90.00
_cell.angle_gamma   90.00
#
_symmetry.space_group_name_H-M   'P 1'
#
loop_
_entity.id
_entity.type
_entity.pdbx_description
1 polymer ?
#
loop_
_entity_poly.entity_id
_entity_poly.type
_entity_poly.pdbx_seq_one_letter_code
_entity_poly.pdbx_strand_id
1 'polypeptide(L)'
;MALDKPYTDVPGTTIFDADMSRQGYHLNQFCMSLMKAENRARFKANERAYLDEWAMSEEQKQAVLARDLNRCIELGGNIYFLAKIGATDGKSFQQMAGSMTGMSEEQYRDMMVHGGRSIEGNRRIGEKK
;
A
#
# COMPACT_ATOMS: atom_id res chain seq x y z
N MET A 1 -19.18 -0.98 13.96
CA MET A 1 -17.73 -0.84 14.18
C MET A 1 -17.48 -0.46 15.63
N ALA A 2 -16.32 -0.81 16.18
CA ALA A 2 -15.91 -0.31 17.49
C ALA A 2 -15.79 1.23 17.43
N LEU A 3 -16.43 1.92 18.37
CA LEU A 3 -16.34 3.38 18.49
C LEU A 3 -14.94 3.82 18.94
N ASP A 4 -14.28 2.96 19.72
CA ASP A 4 -12.91 3.14 20.14
C ASP A 4 -11.95 2.42 19.17
N LYS A 5 -10.89 3.13 18.78
CA LYS A 5 -9.82 2.64 17.91
C LYS A 5 -8.47 2.90 18.61
N PRO A 6 -8.05 2.01 19.53
CA PRO A 6 -6.90 2.24 20.42
C PRO A 6 -5.54 2.22 19.71
N TYR A 7 -5.53 2.03 18.38
CA TYR A 7 -4.35 1.97 17.53
C TYR A 7 -4.17 3.24 16.67
N THR A 8 -5.04 4.23 16.83
CA THR A 8 -4.99 5.49 16.05
C THR A 8 -3.79 6.37 16.42
N ASP A 9 -3.12 6.08 17.54
CA ASP A 9 -1.94 6.79 18.01
C ASP A 9 -0.62 6.14 17.56
N VAL A 10 -0.65 5.10 16.72
CA VAL A 10 0.58 4.49 16.17
C VAL A 10 1.10 5.33 14.99
N PRO A 11 2.28 5.98 15.10
CA PRO A 11 2.77 6.89 14.06
C PRO A 11 3.05 6.17 12.74
N GLY A 12 2.63 6.77 11.63
CA GLY A 12 2.91 6.27 10.28
C GLY A 12 2.31 4.88 9.99
N THR A 13 1.29 4.46 10.73
CA THR A 13 0.69 3.14 10.60
C THR A 13 -0.81 3.25 10.38
N THR A 14 -1.28 2.74 9.24
CA THR A 14 -2.71 2.59 8.95
C THR A 14 -3.11 1.15 9.25
N ILE A 15 -3.93 0.94 10.29
CA ILE A 15 -4.44 -0.39 10.62
C ILE A 15 -5.58 -0.77 9.68
N PHE A 16 -5.47 -1.96 9.08
CA PHE A 16 -6.49 -2.50 8.18
C PHE A 16 -7.64 -3.14 8.97
N ASP A 17 -8.51 -2.29 9.51
CA ASP A 17 -9.72 -2.68 10.22
C ASP A 17 -10.91 -2.93 9.27
N ALA A 18 -12.10 -3.13 9.84
CA ALA A 18 -13.32 -3.34 9.06
C ALA A 18 -13.75 -2.12 8.23
N ASP A 19 -13.42 -0.89 8.64
CA ASP A 19 -13.74 0.32 7.87
C ASP A 19 -12.84 0.39 6.64
N MET A 20 -11.53 0.21 6.83
CA MET A 20 -10.55 0.19 5.74
C MET A 20 -10.84 -0.94 4.75
N SER A 21 -11.22 -2.13 5.24
CA SER A 21 -11.61 -3.24 4.39
C SER A 21 -12.84 -2.95 3.53
N ARG A 22 -13.83 -2.21 4.06
CA ARG A 22 -15.03 -1.81 3.29
C ARG A 22 -14.69 -0.72 2.28
N GLN A 23 -13.92 0.29 2.68
CA GLN A 23 -13.50 1.39 1.82
C GLN A 23 -12.68 0.91 0.62
N GLY A 24 -11.74 -0.01 0.87
CA GLY A 24 -10.84 -0.51 -0.17
C GLY A 24 -11.28 -1.79 -0.85
N TYR A 25 -12.53 -2.26 -0.66
CA TYR A 25 -12.96 -3.57 -1.18
C TYR A 25 -12.65 -3.74 -2.68
N HIS A 26 -13.08 -2.79 -3.52
CA HIS A 26 -12.85 -2.87 -4.97
C HIS A 26 -11.37 -2.72 -5.35
N LEU A 27 -10.61 -1.85 -4.68
CA LEU A 27 -9.17 -1.71 -4.87
C LEU A 27 -8.43 -3.02 -4.55
N ASN A 28 -8.76 -3.66 -3.43
CA ASN A 28 -8.14 -4.92 -3.02
C ASN A 28 -8.53 -6.07 -3.98
N GLN A 29 -9.79 -6.14 -4.42
CA GLN A 29 -10.24 -7.14 -5.39
C GLN A 29 -9.61 -6.95 -6.78
N PHE A 30 -9.42 -5.70 -7.23
CA PHE A 30 -8.61 -5.39 -8.40
C PHE A 30 -7.21 -6.01 -8.28
N CYS A 31 -6.55 -5.82 -7.14
CA CYS A 31 -5.21 -6.38 -6.93
C CYS A 31 -5.20 -7.91 -7.00
N MET A 32 -6.23 -8.59 -6.47
CA MET A 32 -6.34 -10.06 -6.57
C MET A 32 -6.47 -10.54 -8.02
N SER A 33 -7.11 -9.76 -8.88
CA SER A 33 -7.25 -10.11 -10.29
C SER A 33 -5.89 -10.29 -10.99
N LEU A 34 -4.86 -9.58 -10.53
CA LEU A 34 -3.50 -9.61 -11.08
C LEU A 34 -2.73 -10.90 -10.76
N MET A 35 -3.30 -11.81 -9.97
CA MET A 35 -2.73 -13.15 -9.79
C MET A 35 -2.74 -13.96 -11.11
N LYS A 36 -3.68 -13.67 -12.02
CA LYS A 36 -3.78 -14.32 -13.33
C LYS A 36 -2.90 -13.63 -14.37
N ALA A 37 -2.19 -14.41 -15.18
CA ALA A 37 -1.23 -13.88 -16.16
C ALA A 37 -1.92 -13.04 -17.24
N GLU A 38 -3.10 -13.47 -17.68
CA GLU A 38 -3.88 -12.81 -18.73
C GLU A 38 -4.35 -11.43 -18.27
N ASN A 39 -4.72 -11.30 -16.99
CA ASN A 39 -5.11 -10.04 -16.38
C ASN A 39 -3.93 -9.07 -16.26
N ARG A 40 -2.74 -9.57 -15.90
CA ARG A 40 -1.52 -8.74 -15.90
C ARG A 40 -1.20 -8.21 -17.29
N ALA A 41 -1.33 -9.04 -18.32
CA ALA A 41 -1.10 -8.62 -19.70
C ALA A 41 -2.10 -7.53 -20.13
N ARG A 42 -3.40 -7.70 -19.82
CA ARG A 42 -4.44 -6.69 -20.10
C ARG A 42 -4.19 -5.38 -19.35
N PHE A 43 -3.89 -5.46 -18.05
CA PHE A 43 -3.57 -4.29 -17.23
C PHE A 43 -2.37 -3.53 -17.81
N LYS A 44 -1.26 -4.21 -18.13
CA LYS A 44 -0.07 -3.58 -18.72
C LYS A 44 -0.30 -3.00 -20.11
N ALA A 45 -1.22 -3.57 -20.89
CA ALA A 45 -1.53 -3.06 -22.23
C ALA A 45 -2.23 -1.69 -22.18
N ASN A 46 -3.11 -1.48 -21.20
CA ASN A 46 -3.73 -0.18 -20.93
C ASN A 46 -4.25 -0.14 -19.49
N GLU A 47 -3.44 0.44 -18.59
CA GLU A 47 -3.75 0.44 -17.16
C GLU A 47 -5.05 1.17 -16.85
N ARG A 48 -5.26 2.34 -17.48
CA ARG A 48 -6.46 3.15 -17.24
C ARG A 48 -7.72 2.41 -17.67
N ALA A 49 -7.72 1.84 -18.88
CA ALA A 49 -8.87 1.10 -19.38
C ALA A 49 -9.19 -0.11 -18.50
N TYR A 50 -8.18 -0.85 -18.03
CA TYR A 50 -8.39 -1.98 -17.14
C TYR A 50 -8.94 -1.55 -15.77
N LEU A 51 -8.45 -0.43 -15.21
CA LEU A 51 -8.96 0.12 -13.95
C LEU A 51 -10.39 0.65 -14.06
N ASP A 52 -10.80 1.14 -15.22
CA ASP A 52 -12.17 1.60 -15.47
C ASP A 52 -13.20 0.44 -15.50
N GLU A 53 -12.76 -0.82 -15.57
CA GLU A 53 -13.60 -2.01 -15.38
C GLU A 53 -13.95 -2.28 -13.91
N TRP A 54 -13.27 -1.63 -12.96
CA TRP A 54 -13.47 -1.82 -11.52
C TRP A 54 -14.25 -0.65 -10.91
N ALA A 55 -15.15 -0.96 -9.97
CA ALA A 55 -15.93 0.02 -9.21
C ALA A 55 -15.09 0.72 -8.12
N MET A 56 -13.90 1.18 -8.49
CA MET A 56 -12.99 1.96 -7.65
C MET A 56 -13.32 3.45 -7.76
N SER A 57 -13.04 4.21 -6.70
CA SER A 57 -13.10 5.67 -6.78
C SER A 57 -12.01 6.21 -7.72
N GLU A 58 -12.18 7.42 -8.24
CA GLU A 58 -11.16 8.02 -9.11
C GLU A 58 -9.84 8.22 -8.35
N GLU A 59 -9.88 8.57 -7.06
CA GLU A 59 -8.69 8.68 -6.22
C GLU A 59 -7.95 7.34 -6.09
N GLN A 60 -8.68 6.23 -5.96
CA GLN A 60 -8.09 4.89 -5.91
C GLN A 60 -7.42 4.54 -7.24
N LYS A 61 -8.07 4.82 -8.37
CA LYS A 61 -7.49 4.58 -9.69
C LYS A 61 -6.23 5.42 -9.91
N GLN A 62 -6.27 6.71 -9.55
CA GLN A 62 -5.11 7.60 -9.67
C GLN A 62 -3.95 7.14 -8.78
N ALA A 63 -4.21 6.71 -7.54
CA ALA A 63 -3.19 6.17 -6.66
C ALA A 63 -2.48 4.94 -7.26
N VAL A 64 -3.24 4.03 -7.90
CA VAL A 64 -2.68 2.87 -8.61
C VAL A 64 -1.84 3.30 -9.80
N LEU A 65 -2.35 4.21 -10.65
CA LEU A 65 -1.64 4.69 -11.84
C LEU A 65 -0.33 5.41 -11.46
N ALA A 66 -0.35 6.21 -10.40
CA ALA A 66 0.83 6.89 -9.87
C ALA A 66 1.79 5.95 -9.11
N ARG A 67 1.38 4.71 -8.83
CA ARG A 67 2.08 3.76 -7.93
C ARG A 67 2.35 4.36 -6.54
N ASP A 68 1.45 5.22 -6.07
CA ASP A 68 1.51 5.79 -4.72
C ASP A 68 0.88 4.81 -3.73
N LEU A 69 1.72 3.95 -3.15
CA LEU A 69 1.28 2.92 -2.21
C LEU A 69 0.78 3.49 -0.89
N ASN A 70 1.32 4.63 -0.43
CA ASN A 70 0.81 5.31 0.76
C ASN A 70 -0.62 5.78 0.51
N ARG A 71 -0.86 6.42 -0.64
CA ARG A 71 -2.21 6.85 -1.01
C ARG A 71 -3.16 5.67 -1.22
N CYS A 72 -2.69 4.56 -1.78
CA CYS A 72 -3.49 3.34 -1.88
C CYS A 72 -3.92 2.83 -0.51
N ILE A 73 -3.02 2.82 0.47
CA ILE A 73 -3.31 2.38 1.85
C ILE A 73 -4.29 3.32 2.54
N GLU A 74 -4.10 4.63 2.43
CA GLU A 74 -5.05 5.65 2.92
C GLU A 74 -6.46 5.47 2.34
N LEU A 75 -6.55 4.95 1.12
CA LEU A 75 -7.81 4.69 0.41
C LEU A 75 -8.37 3.28 0.63
N GLY A 76 -7.92 2.58 1.68
CA GLY A 76 -8.41 1.25 2.07
C GLY A 76 -7.63 0.08 1.46
N GLY A 77 -6.53 0.36 0.76
CA GLY A 77 -5.64 -0.68 0.25
C GLY A 77 -4.94 -1.42 1.38
N ASN A 78 -4.85 -2.74 1.28
CA ASN A 78 -4.04 -3.54 2.19
C ASN A 78 -2.74 -3.96 1.49
N ILE A 79 -1.61 -3.85 2.19
CA ILE A 79 -0.29 -4.11 1.60
C ILE A 79 -0.14 -5.50 0.98
N TYR A 80 -0.79 -6.54 1.54
CA TYR A 80 -0.73 -7.89 0.98
C TYR A 80 -1.51 -8.03 -0.33
N PHE A 81 -2.53 -7.21 -0.55
CA PHE A 81 -3.22 -7.11 -1.82
C PHE A 81 -2.40 -6.28 -2.80
N LEU A 82 -1.96 -5.08 -2.40
CA LEU A 82 -1.14 -4.18 -3.22
C LEU A 82 0.18 -4.83 -3.70
N ALA A 83 0.71 -5.79 -2.94
CA ALA A 83 1.87 -6.61 -3.34
C ALA A 83 1.72 -7.22 -4.74
N LYS A 84 0.50 -7.50 -5.22
CA LYS A 84 0.26 -8.04 -6.55
C LYS A 84 0.52 -7.02 -7.67
N ILE A 85 0.33 -5.72 -7.40
CA ILE A 85 0.73 -4.65 -8.32
C ILE A 85 2.26 -4.62 -8.41
N GLY A 86 2.95 -4.59 -7.27
CA GLY A 86 4.42 -4.59 -7.25
C GLY A 86 5.03 -5.83 -7.91
N ALA A 87 4.48 -7.01 -7.65
CA ALA A 87 4.89 -8.24 -8.33
C ALA A 87 4.60 -8.20 -9.84
N THR A 88 3.48 -7.58 -10.25
CA THR A 88 3.18 -7.35 -11.68
C THR A 88 4.21 -6.44 -12.33
N ASP A 89 4.71 -5.43 -11.61
CA ASP A 89 5.78 -4.53 -12.06
C ASP A 89 7.19 -5.13 -11.91
N GLY A 90 7.33 -6.35 -11.37
CA GLY A 90 8.63 -7.00 -11.14
C GLY A 90 9.42 -6.44 -9.95
N LYS A 91 8.75 -5.73 -9.03
CA LYS A 91 9.37 -5.17 -7.81
C LYS A 91 9.37 -6.18 -6.67
N SER A 92 10.43 -6.16 -5.87
CA SER A 92 10.49 -6.88 -4.60
C SER A 92 9.69 -6.17 -3.51
N PHE A 93 9.34 -6.90 -2.45
CA PHE A 93 8.64 -6.32 -1.31
C PHE A 93 9.47 -5.25 -0.58
N GLN A 94 10.81 -5.40 -0.55
CA GLN A 94 11.72 -4.41 0.01
C GLN A 94 11.62 -3.07 -0.75
N GLN A 95 11.58 -3.12 -2.08
CA GLN A 95 11.44 -1.91 -2.91
C GLN A 95 10.10 -1.22 -2.69
N MET A 96 9.03 -2.00 -2.55
CA MET A 96 7.70 -1.46 -2.20
C MET A 96 7.71 -0.80 -0.83
N ALA A 97 8.23 -1.48 0.19
CA ALA A 97 8.34 -0.95 1.55
C ALA A 97 9.16 0.34 1.58
N GLY A 98 10.33 0.34 0.93
CA GLY A 98 11.22 1.50 0.84
C GLY A 98 10.55 2.72 0.20
N SER A 99 9.79 2.52 -0.89
CA SER A 99 9.11 3.62 -1.59
C SER A 99 8.10 4.39 -0.74
N MET A 100 7.57 3.78 0.32
CA MET A 100 6.61 4.40 1.23
C MET A 100 7.27 5.28 2.31
N THR A 101 8.60 5.27 2.41
CA THR A 101 9.33 5.94 3.50
C THR A 101 9.86 7.33 3.15
N GLY A 102 9.86 7.71 1.87
CA GLY A 102 10.54 8.91 1.36
C GLY A 102 12.07 8.78 1.26
N MET A 103 12.64 7.64 1.65
CA MET A 103 14.05 7.31 1.41
C MET A 103 14.26 6.80 -0.02
N SER A 104 15.47 6.97 -0.54
CA SER A 104 15.89 6.21 -1.72
C SER A 104 15.98 4.71 -1.41
N GLU A 105 15.93 3.87 -2.45
CA GLU A 105 16.06 2.41 -2.30
C GLU A 105 17.37 2.02 -1.60
N GLU A 106 18.48 2.70 -1.94
CA GLU A 106 19.79 2.46 -1.35
C GLU A 106 19.81 2.80 0.14
N GLN A 107 19.30 3.98 0.52
CA GLN A 107 19.21 4.39 1.92
C GLN A 107 18.33 3.46 2.75
N TYR A 108 17.20 3.02 2.20
CA TYR A 108 16.32 2.07 2.88
C TYR A 108 17.03 0.73 3.09
N ARG A 109 17.69 0.20 2.05
CA ARG A 109 18.46 -1.05 2.15
C ARG A 109 19.58 -0.93 3.18
N ASP A 110 20.33 0.17 3.15
CA ASP A 110 21.42 0.43 4.09
C ASP A 110 20.91 0.50 5.54
N MET A 111 19.79 1.19 5.76
CA MET A 111 19.12 1.25 7.06
C MET A 111 18.71 -0.14 7.56
N MET A 112 18.20 -1.02 6.68
CA MET A 112 17.86 -2.40 7.05
C MET A 112 19.08 -3.23 7.42
N VAL A 113 20.22 -3.05 6.73
CA VAL A 113 21.49 -3.75 7.04
C VAL A 113 22.05 -3.28 8.39
N HIS A 114 21.87 -2.00 8.74
CA HIS A 114 22.35 -1.42 10.00
C HIS A 114 21.42 -1.63 11.21
N GLY A 115 20.50 -2.60 11.14
CA GLY A 115 19.63 -2.99 12.26
C GLY A 115 18.20 -2.45 12.18
N GLY A 116 17.84 -1.77 11.09
CA GLY A 116 16.47 -1.32 10.82
C GLY A 116 16.08 -0.02 11.54
N ARG A 117 14.82 0.35 11.37
CA ARG A 117 14.26 1.59 11.92
C ARG A 117 14.07 1.46 13.43
N SER A 118 14.65 2.39 14.20
CA SER A 118 14.47 2.43 15.66
C SER A 118 13.00 2.63 16.06
N ILE A 119 12.59 1.92 17.11
CA ILE A 119 11.27 2.07 17.73
C ILE A 119 11.16 3.34 18.58
N GLU A 120 12.28 3.93 19.00
CA GLU A 120 12.29 5.12 19.85
C GLU A 120 11.66 6.31 19.11
N GLY A 121 10.66 6.94 19.74
CA GLY A 121 9.86 8.01 19.15
C GLY A 121 8.80 7.54 18.14
N ASN A 122 8.62 6.22 17.96
CA ASN A 122 7.75 5.64 16.94
C ASN A 122 6.72 4.64 17.47
N ARG A 123 6.57 4.50 18.80
CA ARG A 123 5.59 3.57 19.39
C ARG A 123 4.21 4.21 19.52
N ARG A 124 4.18 5.51 19.87
CA ARG A 124 2.95 6.29 19.99
C ARG A 124 3.19 7.77 19.67
N ILE A 125 2.15 8.47 19.22
CA ILE A 125 2.20 9.91 18.99
C ILE A 125 2.58 10.65 20.29
N GLY A 126 3.53 11.60 20.19
CA GLY A 126 3.99 12.41 21.31
C GLY A 126 5.11 11.78 22.15
N GLU A 127 5.59 10.60 21.78
CA GLU A 127 6.77 9.99 22.39
C GLU A 127 8.05 10.82 22.11
N LYS A 128 8.86 11.05 23.15
CA LYS A 128 10.18 11.68 23.00
C LYS A 128 11.26 10.62 22.78
N LYS A 129 12.23 10.94 21.93
CA LYS A 129 13.44 10.15 21.73
C LYS A 129 14.42 10.37 22.87
#